data_AF-A0A3D1JN79-F1
#
_entry.id   AF-A0A3D1JN79-F1
#
_cell.length_a   1.000
_cell.length_b   1.000
_cell.length_c   1.000
_cell.angle_alpha   90.00
_cell.angle_beta   90.00
_cell.angle_gamma   90.00
#
_symmetry.space_group_name_H-M   'P 1'
#
loop_
_entity.id
_entity.type
_entity.pdbx_description
1 polymer ?
#
loop_
_entity_poly.entity_id
_entity_poly.type
_entity_poly.pdbx_seq_one_letter_code
_entity_poly.pdbx_strand_id
1 'polypeptide(L)'
;MNSNPSQAAAAAHVEPTLPDRVAALELFAQQLVFVLDAQGKLNADALMRWMTLARERMQATGSAPPPQVNALARLQQLLEA
;
A
#
# COMPACT_ATOMS: atom_id res chain seq x y z
N MET A 1 25.61 -1.19 35.74
CA MET A 1 25.34 -0.61 34.41
C MET A 1 24.33 -1.53 33.74
N ASN A 2 23.04 -1.25 33.91
CA ASN A 2 21.96 -2.09 33.38
C ASN A 2 21.40 -1.38 32.15
N SER A 3 21.77 -1.83 30.96
CA SER A 3 21.17 -1.37 29.71
C SER A 3 19.88 -2.16 29.51
N ASN A 4 18.72 -1.51 29.69
CA ASN A 4 17.41 -2.09 29.34
C ASN A 4 17.26 -2.15 27.81
N PRO A 5 17.01 -3.32 27.20
CA PRO A 5 16.55 -3.41 25.82
C PRO A 5 15.02 -3.23 25.81
N SER A 6 14.53 -2.02 26.11
CA SER A 6 13.10 -1.67 25.99
C SER A 6 12.80 -0.72 24.83
N GLN A 7 13.77 -0.50 23.93
CA GLN A 7 13.57 0.28 22.70
C GLN A 7 13.30 -0.58 21.46
N ALA A 8 12.74 -1.78 21.63
CA ALA A 8 11.84 -2.32 20.62
C ALA A 8 10.51 -1.55 20.73
N ALA A 9 10.57 -0.23 20.52
CA ALA A 9 9.42 0.64 20.50
C ALA A 9 8.52 0.14 19.37
N ALA A 10 7.35 -0.37 19.75
CA ALA A 10 6.30 -0.77 18.83
C ALA A 10 6.19 0.27 17.72
N ALA A 11 6.33 -0.18 16.46
CA ALA A 11 6.05 0.64 15.30
C ALA A 11 4.60 1.08 15.41
N ALA A 12 4.37 2.27 15.96
CA ALA A 12 3.06 2.87 16.07
C ALA A 12 2.46 2.83 14.67
N HIS A 13 1.31 2.17 14.54
CA HIS A 13 0.53 2.23 13.31
C HIS A 13 0.06 3.67 13.17
N VAL A 14 0.83 4.48 12.47
CA VAL A 14 0.47 5.85 12.14
C VAL A 14 -0.68 5.75 11.14
N GLU A 15 -1.87 6.14 11.57
CA GLU A 15 -3.03 6.20 10.68
C GLU A 15 -2.68 7.12 9.50
N PRO A 16 -2.88 6.68 8.24
CA PRO A 16 -2.58 7.50 7.08
C PRO A 16 -3.35 8.82 7.12
N THR A 17 -2.67 9.92 6.83
CA THR A 17 -3.32 11.24 6.76
C THR A 17 -4.31 11.29 5.59
N LEU A 18 -5.27 12.23 5.62
CA LEU A 18 -6.20 12.41 4.49
C LEU A 18 -5.45 12.67 3.16
N PRO A 19 -4.45 13.57 3.09
CA PRO A 19 -3.64 13.74 1.88
C PRO A 19 -2.98 12.44 1.39
N ASP A 20 -2.41 11.64 2.29
CA ASP A 20 -1.77 10.36 1.91
C ASP A 20 -2.79 9.36 1.36
N ARG A 21 -4.00 9.34 1.92
CA ARG A 21 -5.10 8.49 1.44
C ARG A 21 -5.59 8.91 0.07
N VAL A 22 -5.71 10.22 -0.19
CA VAL A 22 -6.09 10.74 -1.53
C VAL A 22 -5.00 10.40 -2.54
N ALA A 23 -3.74 10.66 -2.21
CA ALA A 23 -2.61 10.34 -3.10
C ALA A 23 -2.53 8.83 -3.39
N ALA A 24 -2.78 7.97 -2.39
CA ALA A 24 -2.86 6.53 -2.60
C ALA A 24 -4.02 6.11 -3.51
N LEU A 25 -5.19 6.74 -3.39
CA LEU A 25 -6.33 6.48 -4.29
C LEU A 25 -6.03 6.93 -5.73
N GLU A 26 -5.39 8.08 -5.91
CA GLU A 26 -4.95 8.56 -7.22
C GLU A 26 -3.93 7.61 -7.86
N LEU A 27 -2.92 7.21 -7.09
CA LEU A 27 -1.92 6.23 -7.52
C LEU A 27 -2.56 4.89 -7.88
N PHE A 28 -3.49 4.40 -7.04
CA PHE A 28 -4.24 3.17 -7.32
C PHE A 28 -5.04 3.29 -8.62
N ALA A 29 -5.77 4.38 -8.83
CA ALA A 29 -6.60 4.59 -10.02
C ALA A 29 -5.74 4.64 -11.30
N GLN A 30 -4.60 5.34 -11.28
CA GLN A 30 -3.65 5.37 -12.40
C GLN A 30 -3.16 3.96 -12.75
N GLN A 31 -2.78 3.19 -11.74
CA GLN A 31 -2.24 1.84 -11.90
C GLN A 31 -3.32 0.85 -12.37
N LEU A 32 -4.57 1.00 -11.91
CA LEU A 32 -5.71 0.18 -12.32
C LEU A 32 -6.07 0.37 -13.80
N VAL A 33 -5.96 1.59 -14.33
CA VAL A 33 -6.22 1.86 -15.76
C VAL A 33 -5.28 1.02 -16.64
N PHE A 34 -3.99 0.94 -16.30
CA PHE A 34 -3.03 0.12 -17.05
C PHE A 34 -3.38 -1.37 -17.01
N VAL A 35 -3.85 -1.87 -15.86
CA VAL A 35 -4.26 -3.28 -15.73
C VAL A 35 -5.49 -3.58 -16.57
N LEU A 36 -6.49 -2.69 -16.55
CA LEU A 36 -7.71 -2.88 -17.32
C LEU A 36 -7.45 -2.79 -18.83
N ASP A 37 -6.55 -1.90 -19.27
CA ASP A 37 -6.12 -1.84 -20.67
C ASP A 37 -5.40 -3.13 -21.10
N ALA A 38 -4.52 -3.67 -20.25
CA ALA A 38 -3.74 -4.86 -20.57
C ALA A 38 -4.53 -6.19 -20.49
N GLN A 39 -5.41 -6.35 -19.50
CA GLN A 39 -6.12 -7.62 -19.23
C GLN A 39 -7.59 -7.62 -19.69
N GLY A 40 -8.21 -6.46 -19.90
CA GLY A 40 -9.62 -6.30 -20.29
C GLY A 40 -10.65 -6.68 -19.23
N LYS A 41 -10.40 -7.72 -18.42
CA LYS A 41 -11.23 -8.13 -17.28
C LYS A 41 -10.36 -8.40 -16.06
N LEU A 42 -10.74 -7.82 -14.94
CA LEU A 42 -10.08 -8.01 -13.65
C LEU A 42 -11.12 -8.46 -12.63
N ASN A 43 -10.99 -9.68 -12.11
CA ASN A 43 -11.80 -10.15 -11.01
C ASN A 43 -11.18 -9.76 -9.66
N ALA A 44 -11.94 -9.92 -8.57
CA ALA A 44 -11.50 -9.54 -7.23
C ALA A 44 -10.16 -10.21 -6.85
N ASP A 45 -10.03 -11.53 -7.02
CA ASP A 45 -8.81 -12.26 -6.67
C ASP A 45 -7.57 -11.80 -7.47
N ALA A 46 -7.76 -11.46 -8.75
CA ALA A 46 -6.70 -10.92 -9.59
C ALA A 46 -6.32 -9.50 -9.17
N LEU A 47 -7.30 -8.66 -8.82
CA LEU A 47 -7.05 -7.33 -8.27
C LEU A 47 -6.24 -7.42 -6.96
N MET A 48 -6.62 -8.30 -6.03
CA MET A 48 -5.93 -8.45 -4.75
C MET A 48 -4.47 -8.91 -4.94
N ARG A 49 -4.23 -9.92 -5.78
CA ARG A 49 -2.87 -10.37 -6.10
C ARG A 49 -2.04 -9.27 -6.75
N TRP A 50 -2.65 -8.51 -7.64
CA TRP A 50 -1.98 -7.39 -8.29
C TRP A 50 -1.63 -6.27 -7.30
N MET A 51 -2.55 -5.89 -6.40
CA MET A 51 -2.28 -4.87 -5.38
C MET A 51 -1.09 -5.26 -4.50
N THR A 52 -1.01 -6.53 -4.09
CA THR A 52 0.15 -7.06 -3.35
C THR A 52 1.44 -6.92 -4.14
N LEU A 53 1.47 -7.39 -5.39
CA LEU A 53 2.66 -7.32 -6.24
C LEU A 53 3.10 -5.87 -6.51
N ALA A 54 2.14 -4.98 -6.81
CA ALA A 54 2.42 -3.58 -7.08
C ALA A 54 3.05 -2.90 -5.86
N ARG A 55 2.51 -3.14 -4.67
CA ARG A 55 3.07 -2.61 -3.42
C ARG A 55 4.47 -3.15 -3.13
N GLU A 56 4.69 -4.46 -3.27
CA GLU A 56 6.02 -5.06 -3.08
C GLU A 56 7.05 -4.43 -4.03
N ARG A 57 6.66 -4.18 -5.29
CA ARG A 57 7.52 -3.51 -6.27
C ARG A 57 7.78 -2.05 -5.92
N MET A 58 6.78 -1.31 -5.47
CA MET A 58 6.94 0.08 -5.02
C MET A 58 7.90 0.17 -3.83
N GLN A 59 7.81 -0.77 -2.88
CA GLN A 59 8.72 -0.86 -1.74
C GLN A 59 10.16 -1.19 -2.18
N ALA A 60 10.32 -2.17 -3.07
CA ALA A 60 11.63 -2.61 -3.53
C ALA A 60 12.36 -1.55 -4.39
N THR A 61 11.61 -0.78 -5.17
CA THR A 61 12.18 0.19 -6.13
C THR A 61 12.19 1.63 -5.59
N GLY A 62 11.44 1.92 -4.53
CA GLY A 62 11.24 3.28 -4.05
C GLY A 62 10.45 4.17 -5.02
N SER A 63 9.68 3.57 -5.95
CA SER A 63 8.96 4.31 -7.00
C SER A 63 7.80 5.16 -6.48
N ALA A 64 7.43 5.02 -5.20
CA ALA A 64 6.41 5.81 -4.53
C ALA A 64 6.84 6.14 -3.09
N PRO A 65 6.45 7.31 -2.54
CA PRO A 65 6.72 7.67 -1.16
C PRO A 65 6.19 6.63 -0.15
N PRO A 66 6.96 6.27 0.90
CA PRO A 66 6.54 5.29 1.90
C PRO A 66 5.15 5.55 2.54
N PRO A 67 4.76 6.81 2.86
CA PRO A 67 3.43 7.09 3.40
C PRO A 67 2.29 6.68 2.46
N GLN A 68 2.47 6.88 1.14
CA GLN A 68 1.48 6.52 0.13
C GLN A 68 1.38 5.00 -0.05
N VAL A 69 2.52 4.29 0.00
CA VAL A 69 2.54 2.82 -0.04
C VAL A 69 1.87 2.21 1.19
N ASN A 70 2.04 2.82 2.36
CA ASN A 70 1.35 2.41 3.58
C ASN A 70 -0.15 2.71 3.53
N ALA A 71 -0.55 3.85 2.96
CA ALA A 71 -1.95 4.17 2.72
C ALA A 71 -2.62 3.18 1.72
N LEU A 72 -1.91 2.76 0.67
CA LEU A 72 -2.34 1.70 -0.24
C LEU A 72 -2.52 0.36 0.48
N ALA A 73 -1.63 0.03 1.42
CA ALA A 73 -1.74 -1.17 2.23
C ALA A 73 -3.02 -1.16 3.08
N ARG A 74 -3.33 -0.01 3.68
CA ARG A 74 -4.55 0.19 4.45
C ARG A 74 -5.80 0.08 3.59
N LEU A 75 -5.78 0.66 2.39
CA LEU A 75 -6.87 0.54 1.42
C LEU A 75 -7.13 -0.92 1.05
N GLN A 76 -6.08 -1.69 0.78
CA GLN A 76 -6.21 -3.12 0.45
C GLN A 76 -6.91 -3.90 1.58
N GLN A 77 -6.54 -3.67 2.83
CA GLN A 77 -7.19 -4.32 3.99
C GLN A 77 -8.68 -3.97 4.10
N LEU A 78 -9.08 -2.74 3.73
CA LEU A 78 -10.48 -2.33 3.75
C LEU A 78 -11.31 -2.99 2.64
N LEU A 79 -10.68 -3.43 1.55
CA LEU A 79 -11.36 -4.13 0.45
C LEU A 79 -11.51 -5.64 0.72
N GLU A 80 -10.75 -6.18 1.66
CA GLU A 80 -10.83 -7.59 2.12
C GLU A 80 -11.88 -7.80 3.23
N ALA A 81 -12.34 -6.73 3.87
CA ALA A 81 -13.30 -6.73 4.98
C ALA A 81 -14.76 -6.63 4.50
#